data_AF-A0A3D4EGL7-F1
#
_entry.id   AF-A0A3D4EGL7-F1
#
_cell.length_a   1.000
_cell.length_b   1.000
_cell.length_c   1.000
_cell.angle_alpha   90.00
_cell.angle_beta   90.00
_cell.angle_gamma   90.00
#
_symmetry.space_group_name_H-M   'P 1'
#
loop_
_entity.id
_entity.type
_entity.pdbx_description
1 polymer ?
#
loop_
_entity_poly.entity_id
_entity_poly.type
_entity_poly.pdbx_seq_one_letter_code
_entity_poly.pdbx_strand_id
1 'polypeptide(L)'
;MQAAADNGGLDEIIIPVDRLFSAYPELTVRDTAEKKLRNGNVIKLAAPNGTYRVYTETGGFLLLGEASDNKLKTIKSFFEV
;
A
#
# COMPACT_ATOMS: atom_id res chain seq x y z
N MET A 1 -31.06 5.80 -33.20
CA MET A 1 -30.73 5.39 -31.83
C MET A 1 -29.25 5.06 -31.77
N GLN A 2 -28.40 5.97 -31.29
CA GLN A 2 -27.02 5.63 -31.02
C GLN A 2 -26.49 6.61 -29.95
N ALA A 3 -26.42 6.15 -28.71
CA ALA A 3 -25.56 6.73 -27.70
C ALA A 3 -24.71 5.56 -27.21
N ALA A 4 -23.54 5.41 -27.81
CA ALA A 4 -22.49 4.60 -27.24
C ALA A 4 -22.06 5.34 -25.97
N ALA A 5 -22.47 4.82 -24.81
CA ALA A 5 -22.02 5.30 -23.52
C ALA A 5 -20.54 4.92 -23.40
N ASP A 6 -19.70 5.94 -23.52
CA ASP A 6 -18.27 5.94 -23.34
C ASP A 6 -17.96 5.57 -21.87
N ASN A 7 -17.89 4.27 -21.57
CA ASN A 7 -17.50 3.73 -20.26
C ASN A 7 -16.02 3.29 -20.24
N GLY A 8 -15.17 3.84 -21.13
CA GLY A 8 -13.77 3.41 -21.29
C GLY A 8 -12.70 4.41 -20.87
N GLY A 9 -13.02 5.67 -20.60
CA GLY A 9 -12.01 6.74 -20.64
C GLY A 9 -11.30 7.11 -19.33
N LEU A 10 -11.78 6.69 -18.15
CA LEU A 10 -11.22 7.17 -16.87
C LEU A 10 -10.20 6.21 -16.26
N ASP A 11 -10.42 4.90 -16.37
CA ASP A 11 -9.52 3.89 -15.79
C ASP A 11 -8.14 3.88 -16.47
N GLU A 12 -8.06 4.29 -17.74
CA GLU A 12 -6.78 4.47 -18.46
C GLU A 12 -5.97 5.68 -17.98
N ILE A 13 -6.60 6.64 -17.27
CA ILE A 13 -5.97 7.87 -16.79
C ILE A 13 -5.58 7.76 -15.29
N ILE A 14 -6.11 6.76 -14.57
CA ILE A 14 -5.83 6.58 -13.15
C ILE A 14 -4.40 6.07 -12.97
N ILE A 15 -3.55 6.92 -12.38
CA ILE A 15 -2.22 6.51 -11.93
C ILE A 15 -2.38 5.68 -10.65
N PRO A 16 -1.76 4.49 -10.56
CA PRO A 16 -1.71 3.73 -9.32
C PRO A 16 -1.16 4.59 -8.17
N VAL A 17 -1.88 4.66 -7.06
CA VAL A 17 -1.58 5.57 -5.95
C VAL A 17 -0.18 5.37 -5.37
N ASP A 18 0.35 4.15 -5.43
CA ASP A 18 1.68 3.82 -4.93
C ASP A 18 2.81 4.48 -5.73
N ARG A 19 2.58 4.81 -7.02
CA ARG A 19 3.57 5.51 -7.88
C ARG A 19 3.90 6.91 -7.38
N LEU A 20 2.97 7.55 -6.67
CA LEU A 20 3.22 8.85 -6.02
C LEU A 20 4.30 8.76 -4.94
N PHE A 21 4.61 7.54 -4.48
CA PHE A 21 5.56 7.25 -3.41
C PHE A 21 6.77 6.46 -3.89
N SER A 22 7.04 6.48 -5.20
CA SER A 22 8.14 5.74 -5.85
C SER A 22 9.53 6.06 -5.30
N ALA A 23 9.70 7.21 -4.63
CA ALA A 23 10.93 7.57 -3.93
C ALA A 23 11.23 6.68 -2.70
N TYR A 24 10.23 5.96 -2.17
CA TYR A 24 10.40 5.08 -1.02
C TYR A 24 10.61 3.62 -1.46
N PRO A 25 11.47 2.85 -0.75
CA PRO A 25 11.66 1.43 -1.00
C PRO A 25 10.38 0.61 -0.75
N GLU A 26 10.30 -0.54 -1.39
CA GLU A 26 9.18 -1.48 -1.25
C GLU A 26 9.42 -2.46 -0.12
N LEU A 27 8.35 -2.85 0.56
CA LEU A 27 8.35 -3.86 1.60
C LEU A 27 7.12 -4.75 1.48
N THR A 28 7.32 -6.05 1.29
CA THR A 28 6.22 -7.02 1.27
C THR A 28 6.02 -7.65 2.64
N VAL A 29 4.78 -7.71 3.11
CA VAL A 29 4.41 -8.36 4.38
C VAL A 29 3.59 -9.62 4.14
N ARG A 30 3.74 -10.61 5.03
CA ARG A 30 2.93 -11.83 5.02
C ARG A 30 1.49 -11.58 5.47
N ASP A 31 0.56 -12.46 5.11
CA ASP A 31 -0.87 -12.37 5.48
C ASP A 31 -1.11 -12.12 6.98
N THR A 32 -0.33 -12.77 7.86
CA THR A 32 -0.46 -12.56 9.32
C THR A 32 -0.10 -11.15 9.78
N ALA A 33 0.87 -10.51 9.10
CA ALA A 33 1.28 -9.14 9.36
C ALA A 33 0.32 -8.14 8.69
N GLU A 34 -0.15 -8.46 7.47
CA GLU A 34 -1.19 -7.70 6.78
C GLU A 34 -2.44 -7.52 7.64
N LYS A 35 -2.99 -8.62 8.20
CA LYS A 35 -4.17 -8.56 9.08
C LYS A 35 -3.97 -7.63 10.28
N LYS A 36 -2.78 -7.67 10.89
CA LYS A 36 -2.43 -6.80 12.02
C LYS A 36 -2.39 -5.34 11.60
N LEU A 37 -1.76 -5.04 10.46
CA LEU A 37 -1.64 -3.70 9.91
C LEU A 37 -2.99 -3.12 9.49
N ARG A 38 -3.88 -3.93 8.89
CA ARG A 38 -5.26 -3.54 8.56
C ARG A 38 -6.05 -3.10 9.79
N ASN A 39 -5.77 -3.73 10.94
CA ASN A 39 -6.33 -3.39 12.24
C ASN A 39 -5.54 -2.28 12.98
N GLY A 40 -4.62 -1.57 12.31
CA GLY A 40 -3.86 -0.45 12.88
C GLY A 40 -2.76 -0.85 13.87
N ASN A 41 -2.41 -2.14 13.98
CA ASN A 41 -1.39 -2.60 14.92
C ASN A 41 0.02 -2.31 14.40
N VAL A 42 0.93 -1.98 15.32
CA VAL A 42 2.36 -1.98 15.06
C VAL A 42 2.86 -3.42 15.01
N ILE A 43 3.62 -3.78 13.97
CA ILE A 43 4.21 -5.11 13.85
C ILE A 43 5.71 -5.07 14.12
N LYS A 44 6.26 -6.19 14.60
CA LYS A 44 7.70 -6.40 14.63
C LYS A 44 8.17 -6.81 13.24
N LEU A 45 9.18 -6.13 12.73
CA LEU A 45 9.72 -6.34 11.41
C LEU A 45 11.19 -5.89 11.39
N ALA A 46 12.09 -6.79 11.01
CA ALA A 46 13.49 -6.44 10.80
C ALA A 46 13.63 -5.79 9.42
N ALA A 47 13.75 -4.47 9.39
CA ALA A 47 13.99 -3.68 8.20
C ALA A 47 14.88 -2.48 8.58
N PRO A 48 15.71 -1.96 7.66
CA PRO A 48 16.44 -0.71 7.89
C PRO A 48 15.49 0.43 8.24
N ASN A 49 15.95 1.36 9.09
CA ASN A 49 15.14 2.52 9.45
C ASN A 49 14.79 3.34 8.20
N GLY A 50 13.53 3.75 8.07
CA GLY A 50 13.06 4.53 6.93
C GLY A 50 11.58 4.38 6.63
N THR A 51 11.11 5.07 5.60
CA THR A 51 9.74 4.99 5.10
C THR A 51 9.64 4.01 3.95
N TYR A 52 8.59 3.19 3.93
CA TYR A 52 8.39 2.13 2.94
C TYR A 52 6.99 2.19 2.33
N ARG A 53 6.93 1.84 1.04
CA ARG A 53 5.69 1.40 0.39
C ARG A 53 5.46 -0.07 0.77
N VAL A 54 4.38 -0.34 1.49
CA VAL A 54 4.09 -1.68 2.02
C VAL A 54 3.07 -2.38 1.14
N TYR A 55 3.37 -3.61 0.74
CA TYR A 55 2.55 -4.43 -0.16
C TYR A 55 2.16 -5.76 0.51
N THR A 56 1.01 -6.31 0.09
CA THR A 56 0.60 -7.68 0.40
C THR A 56 1.46 -8.70 -0.36
N GLU A 57 1.43 -9.98 0.03
CA GLU A 57 2.10 -11.06 -0.73
C GLU A 57 1.59 -11.18 -2.17
N THR A 58 0.37 -10.70 -2.45
CA THR A 58 -0.24 -10.69 -3.78
C THR A 58 0.10 -9.44 -4.60
N GLY A 59 0.94 -8.54 -4.07
CA GLY A 59 1.38 -7.32 -4.76
C GLY A 59 0.41 -6.14 -4.64
N GLY A 60 -0.62 -6.22 -3.79
CA GLY A 60 -1.52 -5.12 -3.53
C GLY A 60 -0.87 -4.05 -2.65
N PHE A 61 -0.94 -2.78 -3.05
CA PHE A 61 -0.45 -1.68 -2.20
C PHE A 61 -1.35 -1.51 -0.98
N LEU A 62 -0.74 -1.60 0.20
CA LEU A 62 -1.47 -1.64 1.48
C LEU A 62 -1.40 -0.28 2.19
N LEU A 63 -0.19 0.20 2.46
CA LEU A 63 0.06 1.39 3.28
C LEU A 63 1.43 1.99 3.06
N LEU A 64 1.62 3.23 3.52
CA LEU A 64 2.94 3.77 3.85
C LEU A 64 3.26 3.49 5.32
N GLY A 65 4.44 2.94 5.57
CA GLY A 65 4.90 2.58 6.90
C GLY A 65 6.26 3.16 7.23
N GLU A 66 6.49 3.47 8.50
CA GLU A 66 7.77 3.85 9.06
C GLU A 66 8.38 2.65 9.79
N ALA A 67 9.57 2.23 9.36
CA ALA A 67 10.39 1.28 10.08
C ALA A 67 11.34 2.03 11.02
N SER A 68 11.26 1.72 12.31
CA SER A 68 12.23 2.14 13.34
C SER A 68 12.28 1.09 14.43
N ASP A 69 13.46 0.83 14.98
CA ASP A 69 13.65 -0.08 16.13
C ASP A 69 13.01 -1.46 15.93
N ASN A 70 13.18 -2.02 14.73
CA ASN A 70 12.58 -3.30 14.31
C ASN A 70 11.04 -3.36 14.44
N LYS A 71 10.39 -2.20 14.31
CA LYS A 71 8.94 -2.06 14.29
C LYS A 71 8.53 -1.34 13.01
N LEU A 72 7.39 -1.75 12.46
CA LEU A 72 6.74 -1.04 11.37
C LEU A 72 5.45 -0.41 11.90
N LYS A 73 5.38 0.92 11.83
CA LYS A 73 4.20 1.71 12.20
C LYS A 73 3.52 2.25 10.94
N THR A 74 2.20 2.18 10.90
CA THR A 74 1.41 2.78 9.82
C THR A 74 1.49 4.31 9.87
N ILE A 75 1.86 4.93 8.75
CA ILE A 75 1.74 6.37 8.52
C ILE A 75 0.36 6.64 7.90
N LYS A 76 0.03 5.94 6.81
CA LYS A 76 -1.25 6.08 6.09
C LYS A 76 -1.62 4.79 5.36
N SER A 77 -2.87 4.35 5.50
CA SER A 77 -3.46 3.21 4.79
C SER A 77 -4.12 3.62 3.46
N PHE A 78 -4.16 2.69 2.51
CA PHE A 78 -4.75 2.90 1.17
C PHE A 78 -5.71 1.77 0.73
N PHE A 79 -5.99 0.81 1.61
CA PHE A 79 -7.01 -0.21 1.35
C PHE A 79 -8.42 0.31 1.64
N GLU A 80 -9.41 -0.29 0.99
CA GLU A 80 -10.84 0.00 1.17
C GLU A 80 -11.35 -0.51 2.53
N VAL A 81 -12.34 0.18 3.12
CA VAL A 81 -12.95 -0.12 4.44
C VAL A 81 -14.44 -0.43 4.32
#